data_AF-Q8TSI0-F1
#
_entry.id   AF-Q8TSI0-F1
#
_cell.length_a   1.000
_cell.length_b   1.000
_cell.length_c   1.000
_cell.angle_alpha   90.00
_cell.angle_beta   90.00
_cell.angle_gamma   90.00
#
_symmetry.space_group_name_H-M   'P 1'
#
loop_
_entity.id
_entity.type
_entity.pdbx_description
1 polymer ?
#
loop_
_entity_poly.entity_id
_entity_poly.type
_entity_poly.pdbx_seq_one_letter_code
_entity_poly.pdbx_strand_id
1 'polypeptide(L)'
;MGRNEAAKYLKRKKESEIHEMLFERGINLATLPSWQRRGVIISKEAREIQGFNPVSGKEEKSLRRKITQNWEIPKFKSEKGIPFLEKLINRN
;
A
#
# COMPACT_ATOMS: atom_id res chain seq x y z
N MET A 1 -28.36 -11.47 12.67
CA MET A 1 -28.22 -11.65 11.20
C MET A 1 -27.18 -12.71 10.93
N GLY A 2 -27.54 -13.79 10.23
CA GLY A 2 -26.59 -14.86 9.89
C GLY A 2 -25.67 -14.47 8.71
N ARG A 3 -24.57 -15.20 8.47
CA ARG A 3 -23.65 -14.94 7.35
C ARG A 3 -24.35 -14.85 5.99
N ASN A 4 -25.23 -15.80 5.69
CA ASN A 4 -25.94 -15.87 4.40
C ASN A 4 -26.95 -14.72 4.24
N GLU A 5 -27.58 -14.32 5.32
CA GLU A 5 -28.51 -13.19 5.37
C GLU A 5 -27.76 -11.87 5.17
N ALA A 6 -26.57 -11.73 5.76
CA ALA A 6 -25.66 -10.61 5.52
C ALA A 6 -25.20 -10.50 4.07
N ALA A 7 -24.79 -11.61 3.47
CA ALA A 7 -24.43 -11.61 2.05
C ALA A 7 -25.61 -11.20 1.16
N LYS A 8 -26.83 -11.68 1.44
CA LYS A 8 -28.04 -11.30 0.70
C LYS A 8 -28.38 -9.82 0.87
N TYR A 9 -28.30 -9.29 2.09
CA TYR A 9 -28.60 -7.89 2.39
C TYR A 9 -27.62 -6.92 1.71
N LEU A 10 -26.32 -7.27 1.67
CA LEU A 10 -25.30 -6.45 1.02
C LEU A 10 -25.33 -6.55 -0.51
N LYS A 11 -25.94 -7.61 -1.05
CA LYS A 11 -26.01 -7.84 -2.50
C LYS A 11 -26.76 -6.69 -3.17
N ARG A 12 -26.15 -6.13 -4.22
CA ARG A 12 -26.68 -4.99 -5.04
C ARG A 12 -26.75 -3.63 -4.33
N LYS A 13 -26.30 -3.51 -3.08
CA LYS A 13 -26.16 -2.18 -2.46
C LYS A 13 -25.08 -1.37 -3.16
N LYS A 14 -25.37 -0.09 -3.39
CA LYS A 14 -24.39 0.86 -3.91
C LYS A 14 -23.38 1.24 -2.83
N GLU A 15 -22.25 1.78 -3.26
CA GLU A 15 -21.21 2.30 -2.36
C GLU A 15 -21.79 3.28 -1.34
N SER A 16 -22.61 4.24 -1.77
CA SER A 16 -23.23 5.24 -0.89
C SER A 16 -24.10 4.61 0.21
N GLU A 17 -24.89 3.58 -0.12
CA GLU A 17 -25.74 2.88 0.85
C GLU A 17 -24.90 2.10 1.89
N ILE A 18 -23.77 1.53 1.46
CA ILE A 18 -22.85 0.83 2.37
C ILE A 18 -22.16 1.84 3.29
N HIS A 19 -21.76 2.99 2.75
CA HIS A 19 -21.17 4.09 3.52
C HIS A 19 -22.13 4.60 4.59
N GLU A 20 -23.38 4.87 4.23
CA GLU A 20 -24.42 5.33 5.15
C GLU A 20 -24.71 4.29 6.23
N MET A 21 -24.92 3.02 5.85
CA MET A 21 -25.13 1.92 6.80
C MET A 21 -23.99 1.78 7.82
N LEU A 22 -22.73 1.95 7.38
CA LEU A 22 -21.58 1.89 8.29
C LEU A 22 -21.49 3.13 9.18
N PHE A 23 -21.81 4.30 8.63
CA PHE A 23 -21.83 5.55 9.37
C PHE A 23 -22.89 5.57 10.48
N GLU A 24 -24.10 5.07 10.20
CA GLU A 24 -25.17 4.86 11.19
C GLU A 24 -24.73 3.97 12.35
N ARG A 25 -23.78 3.06 12.09
CA ARG A 25 -23.19 2.16 13.09
C ARG A 25 -21.92 2.72 13.75
N GLY A 26 -21.60 3.99 13.51
CA GLY A 26 -20.43 4.67 14.06
C GLY A 26 -19.10 4.30 13.39
N ILE A 27 -19.14 3.59 12.25
CA ILE A 27 -17.93 3.18 11.51
C ILE A 27 -17.66 4.20 10.40
N ASN A 28 -16.65 5.04 10.60
CA ASN A 28 -16.20 5.97 9.57
C ASN A 28 -15.15 5.32 8.67
N LEU A 29 -15.53 4.99 7.43
CA LEU A 29 -14.59 4.44 6.44
C LEU A 29 -13.42 5.38 6.16
N ALA A 30 -13.60 6.70 6.24
CA ALA A 30 -12.55 7.67 5.92
C ALA A 30 -11.41 7.70 6.96
N THR A 31 -11.68 7.29 8.20
CA THR A 31 -10.70 7.25 9.29
C THR A 31 -9.94 5.93 9.34
N LEU A 32 -10.36 4.92 8.57
CA LEU A 32 -9.64 3.65 8.50
C LEU A 32 -8.20 3.86 7.99
N PRO A 33 -7.24 3.07 8.50
CA PRO A 33 -5.86 3.13 8.05
C PRO A 33 -5.77 2.90 6.54
N SER A 34 -4.77 3.53 5.93
CA SER A 34 -4.58 3.54 4.47
C SER A 34 -4.56 2.14 3.86
N TRP A 35 -3.92 1.18 4.53
CA TRP A 35 -3.81 -0.20 4.04
C TRP A 35 -5.14 -0.96 3.99
N GLN A 36 -6.08 -0.70 4.91
CA GLN A 36 -7.42 -1.31 4.87
C GLN A 36 -8.25 -0.75 3.71
N ARG A 37 -8.05 0.52 3.38
CA ARG A 37 -8.78 1.19 2.30
C ARG A 37 -8.19 0.96 0.91
N ARG A 38 -6.87 0.86 0.80
CA ARG A 38 -6.15 0.93 -0.49
C ARG A 38 -5.15 -0.20 -0.71
N GLY A 39 -4.97 -1.09 0.27
CA GLY A 39 -4.01 -2.19 0.21
C GLY A 39 -2.58 -1.80 0.59
N VAL A 40 -1.63 -2.67 0.30
CA VAL A 40 -0.19 -2.50 0.54
C VAL A 40 0.59 -2.64 -0.77
N ILE A 41 1.71 -1.94 -0.89
CA ILE A 41 2.63 -2.08 -2.04
C ILE A 41 3.94 -2.69 -1.57
N ILE A 42 4.38 -3.71 -2.30
CA ILE A 42 5.68 -4.34 -2.09
C ILE A 42 6.54 -4.04 -3.32
N SER A 43 7.72 -3.46 -3.11
CA SER A 43 8.62 -3.07 -4.20
C SER A 43 10.07 -3.43 -3.89
N LYS A 44 10.90 -3.53 -4.94
CA LYS A 44 12.35 -3.73 -4.81
C LYS A 44 13.07 -2.39 -4.92
N GLU A 45 13.75 -1.97 -3.87
CA GLU A 45 14.51 -0.73 -3.83
C GLU A 45 16.01 -1.00 -3.81
N ALA A 46 16.77 -0.26 -4.61
CA ALA A 46 18.22 -0.27 -4.53
C ALA A 46 18.65 0.47 -3.25
N ARG A 47 19.51 -0.16 -2.45
CA ARG A 47 20.09 0.42 -1.24
C ARG A 47 21.59 0.22 -1.30
N GLU A 48 22.34 1.29 -1.01
CA GLU A 48 23.76 1.17 -0.73
C GLU A 48 23.96 0.47 0.61
N ILE A 49 24.79 -0.56 0.60
CA ILE A 49 25.28 -1.22 1.80
C ILE A 49 26.79 -1.06 1.83
N GLN A 50 27.33 -0.74 3.01
CA GLN A 50 28.77 -0.81 3.26
C GLN A 50 29.10 -2.26 3.63
N GLY A 51 30.16 -2.78 3.04
CA GLY A 51 30.66 -4.12 3.34
C GLY A 51 32.15 -4.22 3.06
N PHE A 52 32.80 -5.16 3.72
CA PHE A 52 34.21 -5.43 3.47
C PHE A 52 34.37 -6.21 2.16
N ASN A 53 35.17 -5.69 1.24
CA ASN A 53 35.53 -6.40 0.01
C ASN A 53 36.83 -7.20 0.26
N PRO A 54 36.77 -8.55 0.30
CA PRO A 54 37.94 -9.37 0.56
C PRO A 54 38.98 -9.37 -0.57
N VAL A 55 38.61 -8.91 -1.77
CA VAL A 55 39.52 -8.81 -2.92
C VAL A 55 40.36 -7.53 -2.85
N SER A 56 39.76 -6.41 -2.45
CA SER A 56 40.46 -5.12 -2.33
C SER A 56 40.97 -4.84 -0.91
N GLY A 57 40.53 -5.62 0.09
CA GLY A 57 40.94 -5.50 1.49
C GLY A 57 40.40 -4.24 2.18
N LYS A 58 39.35 -3.61 1.64
CA LYS A 58 38.80 -2.34 2.12
C LYS A 58 37.29 -2.41 2.28
N GLU A 59 36.74 -1.51 3.09
CA GLU A 59 35.29 -1.27 3.07
C GLU A 59 34.89 -0.58 1.77
N GLU A 60 33.93 -1.19 1.08
CA GLU A 60 33.42 -0.72 -0.20
C GLU A 60 31.90 -0.68 -0.19
N LYS A 61 31.34 0.24 -0.96
CA LYS A 61 29.89 0.38 -1.11
C LYS A 61 29.42 -0.54 -2.23
N SER A 62 28.43 -1.37 -1.93
CA SER A 62 27.76 -2.23 -2.91
C SER A 62 26.28 -1.85 -3.03
N LEU A 63 25.74 -1.94 -4.24
CA LEU A 63 24.32 -1.73 -4.50
C LEU A 63 23.57 -3.05 -4.34
N ARG A 64 22.59 -3.11 -3.42
CA ARG A 64 21.75 -4.31 -3.25
C ARG A 64 20.28 -3.96 -3.38
N ARG A 65 19.50 -4.86 -3.98
CA ARG A 65 18.04 -4.73 -4.05
C ARG A 65 17.43 -5.31 -2.76
N LYS A 66 16.73 -4.47 -2.00
CA LYS A 66 15.95 -4.87 -0.82
C LYS A 66 14.45 -4.81 -1.14
N ILE A 67 13.69 -5.75 -0.60
CA ILE A 67 12.22 -5.70 -0.65
C ILE A 67 11.74 -4.73 0.43
N THR A 68 10.96 -3.72 0.03
CA THR A 68 10.35 -2.73 0.92
C THR A 68 8.83 -2.86 0.84
N GLN A 69 8.17 -2.77 2.01
CA GLN A 69 6.71 -2.77 2.12
C GLN A 69 6.24 -1.35 2.45
N ASN A 70 5.32 -0.82 1.65
CA ASN A 70 4.65 0.45 1.89
C ASN A 70 3.18 0.20 2.29
N TRP A 71 2.85 0.58 3.52
CA TRP A 71 1.51 0.47 4.11
C TRP A 71 0.69 1.76 3.97
N GLU A 72 1.33 2.85 3.56
CA GLU A 72 0.72 4.16 3.37
C GLU A 72 0.69 4.54 1.88
N ILE A 73 -0.31 3.99 1.20
CA ILE A 73 -0.48 4.24 -0.23
C ILE A 73 -1.20 5.58 -0.43
N PRO A 74 -0.66 6.54 -1.20
CA PRO A 74 -1.39 7.75 -1.57
C PRO A 74 -2.54 7.42 -2.54
N LYS A 75 -3.51 8.32 -2.71
CA LYS A 75 -4.48 8.15 -3.82
C LYS A 75 -3.74 8.22 -5.15
N PHE A 76 -3.80 7.19 -5.99
CA PHE A 76 -3.01 7.15 -7.23
C PHE A 76 -3.29 8.30 -8.19
N LYS A 77 -4.54 8.75 -8.29
CA LYS A 77 -4.93 9.91 -9.11
C LYS A 77 -4.62 11.27 -8.48
N SER A 78 -4.03 11.31 -7.28
CA SER A 78 -3.64 12.59 -6.65
C SER A 78 -2.28 13.04 -7.15
N GLU A 79 -1.97 14.33 -6.93
CA GLU A 79 -0.66 14.93 -7.24
C GLU A 79 0.52 14.17 -6.64
N LYS A 80 0.33 13.54 -5.47
CA LYS A 80 1.36 12.69 -4.83
C LYS A 80 1.35 11.24 -5.33
N GLY A 81 0.24 10.79 -5.91
CA GLY A 81 0.07 9.41 -6.36
C GLY A 81 0.72 9.11 -7.69
N ILE A 82 0.64 10.05 -8.64
CA ILE A 82 1.23 9.89 -9.97
C ILE A 82 2.76 9.76 -9.90
N PRO A 83 3.50 10.67 -9.22
CA PRO A 83 4.95 10.53 -9.09
C PRO A 83 5.36 9.27 -8.32
N PHE A 84 4.53 8.84 -7.36
CA PHE A 84 4.76 7.60 -6.62
C PHE A 84 4.68 6.37 -7.54
N LEU A 85 3.71 6.32 -8.45
CA LEU A 85 3.60 5.24 -9.44
C LEU A 85 4.71 5.31 -10.49
N GLU A 86 5.04 6.51 -11.00
CA GLU A 86 6.13 6.70 -11.95
C GLU A 86 7.47 6.21 -11.39
N LYS A 87 7.77 6.52 -10.12
CA LYS A 87 8.96 6.00 -9.43
C LYS A 87 9.00 4.47 -9.36
N LEU A 88 7.85 3.81 -9.27
CA LEU A 88 7.77 2.35 -9.20
C LEU A 88 7.90 1.70 -10.58
N ILE A 89 7.33 2.32 -11.62
CA ILE A 89 7.30 1.79 -13.00
C ILE A 89 8.61 2.07 -13.74
N ASN A 90 9.14 3.30 -13.64
CA ASN A 90 10.31 3.76 -14.40
C ASN A 90 11.65 3.37 -13.79
N ARG A 91 11.69 2.33 -12.94
CA ARG A 91 12.95 1.74 -12.43
C ARG A 91 13.59 0.89 -13.52
N ASN A 92 14.17 1.53 -14.53
CA ASN A 92 15.18 0.95 -15.43
C ASN A 92 16.57 1.31 -14.94
#